data_AF-A0A3D4CX37-F1
#
_entry.id   AF-A0A3D4CX37-F1
#
_cell.length_a   1.000
_cell.length_b   1.000
_cell.length_c   1.000
_cell.angle_alpha   90.00
_cell.angle_beta   90.00
_cell.angle_gamma   90.00
#
_symmetry.space_group_name_H-M   'P 1'
#
loop_
_entity.id
_entity.type
_entity.pdbx_description
1 polymer ?
#
loop_
_entity_poly.entity_id
_entity_poly.type
_entity_poly.pdbx_seq_one_letter_code
_entity_poly.pdbx_strand_id
1 'polypeptide(L)'
;GSSDSTRKFLFRLHDDRYVESVLIPASPALYGERSDRRTLCVSSQVGCAFGCKFCASGLDGFTRNLSADEIAGQVLLAEELTREKVNNIVFMGMGEP
;
A
#
# COMPACT_ATOMS: atom_id res chain seq x y z
N GLY A 1 -11.45 -14.19 3.86
CA GLY A 1 -9.98 -14.36 3.86
C GLY A 1 -9.52 -14.60 5.28
N SER A 2 -8.46 -15.39 5.48
CA SER A 2 -7.87 -15.61 6.81
C SER A 2 -7.48 -14.27 7.46
N SER A 3 -7.70 -14.10 8.76
CA SER A 3 -7.27 -12.90 9.50
C SER A 3 -5.74 -12.68 9.45
N ASP A 4 -4.97 -13.72 9.17
CA ASP A 4 -3.51 -13.67 9.03
C ASP A 4 -3.05 -13.53 7.56
N SER A 5 -3.97 -13.27 6.62
CA SER A 5 -3.62 -13.13 5.21
C SER A 5 -3.34 -11.67 4.82
N THR A 6 -2.43 -11.50 3.86
CA THR A 6 -2.20 -10.21 3.19
C THR A 6 -3.50 -9.66 2.63
N ARG A 7 -3.77 -8.37 2.91
CA ARG A 7 -4.99 -7.67 2.47
C ARG A 7 -4.61 -6.56 1.50
N LYS A 8 -5.25 -6.57 0.33
CA LYS A 8 -5.10 -5.55 -0.70
C LYS A 8 -6.32 -4.63 -0.69
N PHE A 9 -6.08 -3.33 -0.74
CA PHE A 9 -7.11 -2.29 -0.75
C PHE A 9 -7.05 -1.53 -2.08
N LEU A 10 -8.22 -1.16 -2.59
CA LEU A 10 -8.37 -0.29 -3.75
C LEU A 10 -9.01 1.02 -3.27
N PHE A 11 -8.28 2.12 -3.39
CA PHE A 11 -8.72 3.45 -3.00
C PHE A 11 -9.20 4.20 -4.23
N ARG A 12 -10.43 4.72 -4.18
CA ARG A 12 -10.92 5.69 -5.16
C ARG A 12 -10.56 7.09 -4.68
N LEU A 13 -9.81 7.82 -5.49
CA LEU A 13 -9.37 9.18 -5.24
C LEU A 13 -10.47 10.18 -5.64
N HIS A 14 -10.28 11.45 -5.27
CA HIS A 14 -11.24 12.53 -5.51
C HIS A 14 -11.53 12.79 -7.00
N ASP A 15 -10.61 12.38 -7.87
CA ASP A 15 -10.67 12.53 -9.32
C ASP A 15 -11.03 11.22 -10.04
N ASP A 16 -11.72 10.31 -9.35
CA ASP A 16 -12.19 8.99 -9.81
C ASP A 16 -11.09 8.04 -10.31
N ARG A 17 -9.82 8.36 -10.02
CA ARG A 17 -8.68 7.47 -10.23
C ARG A 17 -8.55 6.51 -9.06
N TYR A 18 -7.77 5.45 -9.28
CA TYR A 18 -7.56 4.43 -8.27
C TYR A 18 -6.08 4.23 -7.95
N VAL A 19 -5.80 3.97 -6.68
CA VAL A 19 -4.50 3.50 -6.21
C VAL A 19 -4.68 2.33 -5.25
N GLU A 20 -3.62 1.57 -5.07
CA GLU A 20 -3.64 0.37 -4.25
C GLU A 20 -2.75 0.51 -3.01
N SER A 21 -3.15 -0.11 -1.91
CA SER A 21 -2.28 -0.32 -0.75
C SER A 21 -2.39 -1.76 -0.29
N VAL A 22 -1.34 -2.26 0.36
CA VAL A 22 -1.29 -3.65 0.81
C VAL A 22 -0.88 -3.72 2.27
N LEU A 23 -1.75 -4.27 3.12
CA LEU A 23 -1.43 -4.60 4.50
C LEU A 23 -0.88 -6.02 4.56
N ILE A 24 0.33 -6.15 5.11
CA ILE A 24 1.10 -7.37 5.20
C ILE A 24 1.38 -7.65 6.68
N PRO A 25 0.65 -8.60 7.31
CA PRO A 25 1.02 -9.14 8.61
C PRO A 25 2.37 -9.85 8.52
N ALA A 26 3.20 -9.73 9.57
CA ALA A 26 4.44 -10.48 9.63
C ALA A 26 4.19 -11.99 9.67
N SER A 27 4.93 -12.72 8.83
CA SER A 27 4.91 -14.18 8.85
C SER A 27 5.40 -14.71 10.20
N PRO A 28 4.86 -15.84 10.69
CA PRO A 28 5.46 -16.55 11.82
C PRO A 28 6.92 -16.90 11.49
N ALA A 29 7.85 -16.60 12.39
CA ALA A 29 9.24 -16.98 12.21
C ALA A 29 9.38 -18.51 12.29
N LEU A 30 10.22 -19.10 11.42
CA LEU A 30 10.49 -20.55 11.41
C LEU A 30 11.13 -21.05 12.72
N TYR A 31 11.87 -20.18 13.42
CA TYR A 31 12.63 -20.50 14.64
C TYR A 31 12.59 -19.40 15.70
N GLY A 32 11.63 -18.46 15.61
CA GLY A 32 11.60 -17.26 16.44
C GLY A 32 10.19 -16.91 16.91
N GLU A 33 10.11 -15.91 17.79
CA GLU A 33 8.83 -15.42 18.28
C GLU A 33 8.01 -14.78 17.15
N ARG A 34 6.68 -14.88 17.27
CA ARG A 34 5.76 -14.21 16.33
C ARG A 34 5.97 -12.69 16.45
N SER A 35 6.23 -12.04 15.33
CA SER A 35 6.27 -10.57 15.26
C SER A 35 4.85 -10.02 15.14
N ASP A 36 4.57 -8.95 15.88
CA ASP A 36 3.35 -8.14 15.79
C ASP A 36 3.42 -7.11 14.65
N ARG A 37 4.47 -7.12 13.83
CA ARG A 37 4.64 -6.16 12.74
C ARG A 37 3.48 -6.25 11.74
N ARG A 38 2.95 -5.08 11.40
CA ARG A 38 1.92 -4.83 10.40
C ARG A 38 2.48 -3.79 9.43
N THR A 39 2.93 -4.28 8.28
CA THR A 39 3.50 -3.42 7.24
C THR A 39 2.41 -2.96 6.29
N LEU A 40 2.25 -1.66 6.12
CA LEU A 40 1.45 -1.10 5.04
C LEU A 40 2.35 -0.64 3.90
N CYS A 41 2.12 -1.21 2.72
CA CYS A 41 2.69 -0.74 1.47
C CYS A 41 1.78 0.35 0.89
N VAL A 42 2.32 1.57 0.77
CA VAL A 42 1.58 2.75 0.29
C VAL A 42 2.02 3.16 -1.12
N SER A 43 1.08 3.70 -1.89
CA SER A 43 1.30 4.34 -3.18
C SER A 43 1.61 5.82 -3.00
N SER A 44 2.43 6.39 -3.89
CA SER A 44 2.81 7.81 -3.93
C SER A 44 2.32 8.54 -5.20
N GLN A 45 1.96 7.79 -6.25
CA GLN A 45 1.48 8.34 -7.53
C GLN A 45 0.31 7.53 -8.07
N VAL A 46 -0.47 8.13 -8.97
CA VAL A 46 -1.33 7.37 -9.87
C VAL A 46 -0.52 6.95 -11.09
N GLY A 47 -0.23 5.65 -11.17
CA GLY A 47 0.74 5.10 -12.11
C GLY A 47 2.19 5.39 -11.68
N CYS A 48 3.15 5.38 -12.60
CA CYS A 48 4.56 5.66 -12.28
C CYS A 48 5.31 6.28 -13.48
N ALA A 49 6.05 7.36 -13.24
CA ALA A 49 6.78 8.10 -14.29
C ALA A 49 8.05 7.42 -14.78
N PHE A 50 8.62 6.52 -13.96
CA PHE A 50 9.92 5.93 -14.26
C PHE A 50 9.86 4.88 -15.40
N GLY A 51 8.69 4.26 -15.63
CA GLY A 51 8.51 3.36 -16.79
C GLY A 51 9.32 2.07 -16.74
N CYS A 52 9.58 1.52 -15.55
CA CYS A 52 10.23 0.21 -15.39
C CYS A 52 9.48 -0.88 -16.18
N LYS A 53 10.14 -1.52 -17.16
CA LYS A 53 9.51 -2.51 -18.06
C LYS A 53 8.94 -3.75 -17.39
N PHE A 54 9.41 -4.04 -16.17
CA PHE A 54 8.94 -5.18 -15.35
C PHE A 54 7.84 -4.78 -14.35
N CYS A 55 7.53 -3.49 -14.22
CA CYS A 55 6.59 -2.97 -13.22
C CYS A 55 5.26 -2.62 -13.89
N ALA A 56 4.15 -3.20 -13.40
CA ALA A 56 2.81 -2.91 -13.93
C ALA A 56 2.48 -1.41 -13.85
N SER A 57 2.74 -0.75 -12.72
CA SER A 57 2.53 0.70 -12.57
C SER A 57 3.40 1.52 -13.51
N GLY A 58 4.57 0.99 -13.91
CA GLY A 58 5.44 1.61 -14.92
C GLY A 58 4.90 1.45 -16.34
N LEU A 59 4.22 0.34 -16.64
CA LEU A 59 3.55 0.11 -17.93
C LEU A 59 2.28 0.94 -18.08
N ASP A 60 1.55 1.18 -16.98
CA ASP A 60 0.37 2.06 -16.96
C ASP A 60 0.71 3.54 -17.22
N GLY A 61 1.99 3.91 -17.10
CA GLY A 61 2.48 5.27 -17.28
C GLY A 61 2.14 6.18 -16.10
N PHE A 62 2.53 7.45 -16.20
CA PHE A 62 2.29 8.44 -15.15
C PHE A 62 1.06 9.29 -15.43
N THR A 63 0.25 9.50 -14.40
CA THR A 63 -0.84 10.47 -14.46
C THR A 63 -0.59 11.69 -13.58
N ARG A 64 -0.39 11.50 -12.27
CA ARG A 64 -0.12 12.57 -11.31
C ARG A 64 0.46 12.04 -10.00
N ASN A 65 1.02 12.94 -9.21
CA ASN A 65 1.38 12.67 -7.81
C ASN A 65 0.13 12.63 -6.93
N LEU A 66 0.22 11.87 -5.84
CA LEU A 66 -0.75 11.95 -4.75
C LEU A 66 -0.45 13.15 -3.86
N SER A 67 -1.48 13.75 -3.30
CA SER A 67 -1.32 14.71 -2.22
C SER A 67 -0.97 14.01 -0.91
N ALA A 68 -0.45 14.77 0.06
CA ALA A 68 -0.07 14.21 1.36
C ALA A 68 -1.27 13.58 2.09
N ASP A 69 -2.47 14.15 1.95
CA ASP A 69 -3.71 13.62 2.51
C ASP A 69 -4.17 12.34 1.82
N GLU A 70 -3.95 12.18 0.51
CA GLU A 70 -4.21 10.92 -0.22
C GLU A 70 -3.26 9.80 0.23
N ILE A 71 -2.00 10.12 0.55
CA ILE A 71 -1.04 9.15 1.10
C ILE A 71 -1.38 8.79 2.55
N ALA A 72 -1.62 9.79 3.40
CA ALA A 72 -2.01 9.56 4.80
C ALA A 72 -3.36 8.83 4.90
N GLY A 73 -4.29 9.11 4.00
CA GLY A 73 -5.59 8.46 3.91
C GLY A 73 -5.50 6.95 3.69
N GLN A 74 -4.51 6.47 2.92
CA GLN A 74 -4.26 5.03 2.77
C GLN A 74 -3.97 4.36 4.12
N VAL A 75 -3.21 5.01 5.00
CA VAL A 75 -2.88 4.50 6.34
C VAL A 75 -4.12 4.52 7.23
N LEU A 76 -4.76 5.66 7.36
CA LEU A 76 -5.89 5.86 8.27
C LEU A 76 -7.06 4.93 7.93
N LEU A 77 -7.43 4.84 6.66
CA LEU A 77 -8.51 3.98 6.20
C LEU A 77 -8.16 2.49 6.31
N ALA A 78 -6.90 2.11 6.05
CA ALA A 78 -6.47 0.73 6.28
C ALA A 78 -6.64 0.34 7.75
N GLU A 79 -6.15 1.15 8.69
CA GLU A 79 -6.32 0.90 10.13
C GLU A 79 -7.79 0.89 10.56
N GLU A 80 -8.61 1.80 10.02
CA GLU A 80 -10.05 1.86 10.33
C GLU A 80 -10.78 0.59 9.87
N LEU A 81 -10.51 0.13 8.64
CA LEU A 81 -11.13 -1.06 8.05
C LEU A 81 -10.63 -2.37 8.66
N THR A 82 -9.40 -2.39 9.16
CA THR A 82 -8.80 -3.61 9.73
C THR A 82 -9.01 -3.71 11.23
N ARG A 83 -9.16 -2.57 11.91
CA ARG A 83 -9.02 -2.43 13.38
C ARG A 83 -7.64 -2.89 13.88
N GLU A 84 -6.64 -2.89 13.01
CA GLU A 84 -5.25 -3.24 13.30
C GLU A 84 -4.38 -1.99 13.18
N LYS A 85 -3.49 -1.76 14.15
CA LYS A 85 -2.51 -0.67 14.03
C LYS A 85 -1.38 -1.04 13.08
N VAL A 86 -1.10 -0.16 12.13
CA VAL A 86 0.07 -0.20 11.26
C VAL A 86 1.25 0.35 12.03
N ASN A 87 2.34 -0.43 12.11
CA ASN A 87 3.56 -0.04 12.81
C ASN A 87 4.79 -0.02 11.90
N ASN A 88 4.61 -0.29 10.60
CA ASN A 88 5.65 -0.21 9.60
C ASN A 88 5.05 0.26 8.26
N ILE A 89 5.66 1.25 7.62
CA ILE A 89 5.18 1.80 6.33
C ILE A 89 6.31 1.69 5.32
N VAL A 90 5.99 1.23 4.11
CA VAL A 90 6.93 1.17 2.98
C VAL A 90 6.32 1.85 1.76
N PHE A 91 7.11 2.67 1.08
CA PHE A 91 6.74 3.30 -0.19
C PHE A 91 7.12 2.38 -1.35
N MET A 92 6.33 1.32 -1.54
CA MET A 92 6.57 0.29 -2.57
C MET A 92 5.28 -0.05 -3.33
N GLY A 93 4.29 0.83 -3.28
CA GLY A 93 3.03 0.72 -4.02
C GLY A 93 3.19 1.25 -5.45
N MET A 94 2.19 1.99 -5.92
CA MET A 94 2.22 2.67 -7.20
C MET A 94 2.99 3.99 -7.07
N GLY A 95 3.98 4.19 -7.94
CA GLY A 95 4.73 5.44 -8.05
C GLY A 95 6.21 5.35 -7.70
N GLU A 96 6.94 6.39 -8.08
CA GLU A 96 8.30 6.68 -7.61
C GLU A 96 8.19 7.73 -6.48
N PRO A 97 8.64 7.44 -5.25
CA PRO A 97 8.54 8.36 -4.10
C PRO A 97 9.40 9.62 -4.20
#